data_AF-A0A9X8UMZ7-F1
#
_entry.id   AF-A0A9X8UMZ7-F1
#
_cell.length_a   1.000
_cell.length_b   1.000
_cell.length_c   1.000
_cell.angle_alpha   90.00
_cell.angle_beta   90.00
_cell.angle_gamma   90.00
#
_symmetry.space_group_name_H-M   'P 1'
#
loop_
_entity.id
_entity.type
_entity.pdbx_description
1 polymer ?
#
loop_
_entity_poly.entity_id
_entity_poly.type
_entity_poly.pdbx_seq_one_letter_code
_entity_poly.pdbx_strand_id
1 'polypeptide(L)'
;MTFAPDIEASLKSVVNLLNTEVQIVDMLSTVADLDEFLDAENFEGSRAHNQAELRSIRQLRSQLKNIWIGTEEESVFRVNAILRNANAQPQLIKSESLGYHLHATTNSTPLYDRMAVDAAMALAEVIRSGGLQRLRICASEDCEAALLDLSRNRSKLYCDTGNCANREHVRAYRARKAGKRID
;
A
#
# COMPACT_ATOMS: atom_id res chain seq x y z
N MET A 1 -6.37 -6.96 16.40
CA MET A 1 -5.81 -7.77 15.29
C MET A 1 -4.55 -7.09 14.85
N THR A 2 -3.44 -7.78 15.02
CA THR A 2 -2.09 -7.35 14.68
C THR A 2 -1.62 -8.28 13.57
N PHE A 3 -1.20 -7.72 12.44
CA PHE A 3 -0.57 -8.51 11.40
C PHE A 3 0.85 -8.87 11.82
N ALA A 4 1.42 -9.91 11.20
CA ALA A 4 2.84 -10.17 11.37
C ALA A 4 3.67 -8.98 10.83
N PRO A 5 4.87 -8.71 11.37
CA PRO A 5 5.65 -7.52 11.01
C PRO A 5 5.97 -7.40 9.51
N ASP A 6 6.26 -8.52 8.84
CA ASP A 6 6.47 -8.62 7.39
C ASP A 6 5.20 -8.24 6.61
N ILE A 7 4.04 -8.75 7.03
CA ILE A 7 2.75 -8.40 6.43
C ILE A 7 2.46 -6.91 6.60
N GLU A 8 2.70 -6.35 7.79
CA GLU A 8 2.49 -4.92 8.03
C GLU A 8 3.41 -4.06 7.15
N ALA A 9 4.67 -4.45 6.99
CA ALA A 9 5.62 -3.77 6.12
C ALA A 9 5.14 -3.80 4.65
N SER A 10 4.75 -4.97 4.14
CA SER A 10 4.22 -5.12 2.78
C SER A 10 2.94 -4.30 2.55
N LEU A 11 2.01 -4.27 3.52
CA LEU A 11 0.81 -3.44 3.40
C LEU A 11 1.12 -1.94 3.39
N LYS A 12 2.10 -1.49 4.19
CA LYS A 12 2.57 -0.09 4.15
C LYS A 12 3.22 0.23 2.81
N SER A 13 4.01 -0.68 2.27
CA SER A 13 4.63 -0.52 0.95
C SER A 13 3.58 -0.39 -0.16
N VAL A 14 2.51 -1.19 -0.10
CA VAL A 14 1.36 -1.03 -1.01
C VAL A 14 0.74 0.36 -0.88
N VAL A 15 0.46 0.84 0.35
CA VAL A 15 -0.09 2.20 0.56
C VAL A 15 0.84 3.26 -0.01
N ASN A 16 2.15 3.16 0.23
CA ASN A 16 3.13 4.12 -0.25
C ASN A 16 3.16 4.13 -1.78
N LEU A 17 3.20 2.95 -2.42
CA LEU A 17 3.12 2.81 -3.87
C LEU A 17 1.84 3.44 -4.42
N LEU A 18 0.67 3.12 -3.86
CA LEU A 18 -0.62 3.69 -4.29
C LEU A 18 -0.65 5.21 -4.14
N ASN A 19 -0.01 5.76 -3.11
CA ASN A 19 -0.04 7.20 -2.84
C ASN A 19 0.96 8.00 -3.67
N THR A 20 1.82 7.36 -4.47
CA THR A 20 2.70 8.06 -5.42
C THR A 20 1.92 8.79 -6.53
N GLU A 21 0.70 8.36 -6.86
CA GLU A 21 -0.13 9.03 -7.89
C GLU A 21 -1.14 10.05 -7.34
N VAL A 22 -1.24 10.19 -6.01
CA VAL A 22 -2.27 11.04 -5.37
C VAL A 22 -1.77 12.47 -5.12
N GLN A 23 -0.47 12.69 -5.34
CA GLN A 23 0.11 14.02 -5.33
C GLN A 23 -0.28 14.81 -6.59
N ILE A 24 -0.05 16.12 -6.59
CA ILE A 24 -0.26 16.99 -7.76
C ILE A 24 0.53 16.47 -8.99
N VAL A 25 1.67 15.82 -8.74
CA VAL A 25 2.53 15.21 -9.75
C VAL A 25 2.73 13.74 -9.38
N ASP A 26 2.70 12.85 -10.38
CA ASP A 26 3.01 11.43 -10.17
C ASP A 26 4.48 11.27 -9.74
N MET A 27 4.70 10.77 -8.52
CA MET A 27 6.01 10.57 -7.92
C MET A 27 6.73 9.32 -8.44
N LEU A 28 6.19 8.63 -9.46
CA LEU A 28 6.86 7.58 -10.22
C LEU A 28 6.87 7.93 -11.72
N SER A 29 7.43 9.09 -12.05
CA SER A 29 7.49 9.61 -13.42
C SER A 29 8.76 9.21 -14.17
N THR A 30 9.85 8.98 -13.44
CA THR A 30 11.16 8.62 -14.00
C THR A 30 11.71 7.32 -13.42
N VAL A 31 12.75 6.75 -14.05
CA VAL A 31 13.44 5.57 -13.52
C VAL A 31 14.14 5.92 -12.20
N ALA A 32 14.67 7.14 -12.06
CA ALA A 32 15.27 7.61 -10.82
C ALA A 32 14.24 7.69 -9.68
N ASP A 33 13.00 8.10 -9.98
CA ASP A 33 11.92 8.13 -8.99
C ASP A 33 11.59 6.72 -8.49
N LEU A 34 11.61 5.72 -9.40
CA LEU A 34 11.43 4.32 -9.00
C LEU A 34 12.58 3.84 -8.11
N ASP A 35 13.82 4.18 -8.45
CA ASP A 35 14.98 3.82 -7.63
C ASP A 35 14.89 4.44 -6.24
N GLU A 36 14.54 5.74 -6.14
CA GLU A 36 14.33 6.44 -4.87
C GLU A 36 13.19 5.80 -4.05
N PHE A 37 12.08 5.45 -4.69
CA PHE A 37 10.97 4.75 -4.04
C PHE A 37 11.42 3.41 -3.46
N LEU A 38 12.08 2.57 -4.26
CA LEU A 38 12.53 1.25 -3.82
C LEU A 38 13.58 1.32 -2.71
N ASP A 39 14.45 2.33 -2.74
CA ASP A 39 15.43 2.56 -1.67
C ASP A 39 14.77 3.02 -0.37
N ALA A 40 13.78 3.92 -0.45
CA ALA A 40 12.99 4.35 0.72
C ALA A 40 12.21 3.18 1.35
N GLU A 41 11.74 2.23 0.54
CA GLU A 41 11.06 1.01 0.98
C GLU A 41 12.04 -0.08 1.47
N ASN A 42 13.35 0.13 1.35
CA ASN A 42 14.39 -0.89 1.59
C ASN A 42 14.15 -2.17 0.77
N PHE A 43 13.64 -2.03 -0.46
CA PHE A 43 13.31 -3.14 -1.33
C PHE A 43 14.56 -3.64 -2.09
N GLU A 44 15.12 -4.76 -1.61
CA GLU A 44 16.37 -5.33 -2.13
C GLU A 44 16.20 -6.09 -3.45
N GLY A 45 17.27 -6.73 -3.95
CA GLY A 45 17.26 -7.63 -5.10
C GLY A 45 17.49 -6.95 -6.46
N SER A 46 17.35 -7.72 -7.55
CA SER A 46 17.67 -7.29 -8.90
C SER A 46 16.73 -6.18 -9.39
N ARG A 47 17.32 -5.21 -10.09
CA ARG A 47 16.64 -4.10 -10.76
C ARG A 47 17.22 -3.95 -12.15
N ALA A 48 16.38 -3.67 -13.13
CA ALA A 48 16.75 -3.49 -14.52
C ALA A 48 17.08 -2.03 -14.87
N HIS A 49 16.71 -1.07 -14.00
CA HIS A 49 16.99 0.36 -14.11
C HIS A 49 16.60 0.94 -15.48
N ASN A 50 15.41 0.59 -15.95
CA ASN A 50 14.96 1.03 -17.27
C ASN A 50 13.47 1.36 -17.32
N GLN A 51 13.07 1.97 -18.43
CA GLN A 51 11.70 2.44 -18.65
C GLN A 51 10.66 1.32 -18.70
N ALA A 52 11.04 0.09 -19.07
CA ALA A 52 10.11 -1.03 -19.09
C ALA A 52 9.76 -1.48 -17.66
N GLU A 53 10.74 -1.49 -16.76
CA GLU A 53 10.54 -1.78 -15.33
C GLU A 53 9.69 -0.70 -14.65
N LEU A 54 9.95 0.59 -14.92
CA LEU A 54 9.07 1.66 -14.44
C LEU A 54 7.62 1.47 -14.89
N ARG A 55 7.40 1.17 -16.17
CA ARG A 55 6.04 0.93 -16.69
C ARG A 55 5.36 -0.26 -16.02
N SER A 56 6.09 -1.35 -15.74
CA SER A 56 5.51 -2.52 -15.09
C SER A 56 5.11 -2.21 -13.64
N ILE A 57 5.89 -1.42 -12.90
CA ILE A 57 5.54 -1.03 -11.52
C ILE A 57 4.36 -0.05 -11.49
N ARG A 58 4.26 0.87 -12.45
CA ARG A 58 3.07 1.72 -12.60
C ARG A 58 1.82 0.89 -12.94
N GLN A 59 1.96 -0.14 -13.77
CA GLN A 59 0.88 -1.08 -14.05
C GLN A 59 0.48 -1.87 -12.79
N LEU A 60 1.46 -2.32 -12.00
CA LEU A 60 1.22 -2.98 -10.71
C LEU A 60 0.46 -2.06 -9.76
N ARG A 61 0.86 -0.79 -9.65
CA ARG A 61 0.16 0.23 -8.83
C ARG A 61 -1.33 0.30 -9.20
N SER A 62 -1.67 0.38 -10.49
CA SER A 62 -3.07 0.37 -10.92
C SER A 62 -3.81 -0.93 -10.60
N GLN A 63 -3.14 -2.09 -10.71
CA GLN A 63 -3.74 -3.37 -10.33
C GLN A 63 -4.01 -3.44 -8.82
N LEU A 64 -3.05 -3.03 -8.00
CA LEU A 64 -3.19 -2.99 -6.55
C LEU A 64 -4.28 -2.00 -6.11
N LYS A 65 -4.44 -0.86 -6.80
CA LYS A 65 -5.53 0.09 -6.53
C LYS A 65 -6.90 -0.59 -6.69
N ASN A 66 -7.08 -1.37 -7.77
CA ASN A 66 -8.31 -2.11 -8.02
C ASN A 66 -8.58 -3.21 -6.99
N ILE A 67 -7.54 -3.78 -6.37
CA ILE A 67 -7.72 -4.69 -5.22
C ILE A 67 -8.10 -3.88 -3.98
N TRP A 68 -7.44 -2.76 -3.75
CA TRP A 68 -7.61 -1.94 -2.55
C TRP A 68 -9.04 -1.39 -2.37
N ILE A 69 -9.71 -1.05 -3.47
CA ILE A 69 -11.08 -0.51 -3.47
C ILE A 69 -12.14 -1.52 -3.92
N GLY A 70 -11.73 -2.74 -4.28
CA GLY A 70 -12.61 -3.75 -4.82
C GLY A 70 -13.49 -4.40 -3.76
N THR A 71 -14.52 -5.10 -4.21
CA THR A 71 -15.28 -6.01 -3.34
C THR A 71 -14.39 -7.17 -2.85
N GLU A 72 -14.85 -7.90 -1.83
CA GLU A 72 -14.12 -9.07 -1.33
C GLU A 72 -13.87 -10.11 -2.43
N GLU A 73 -14.91 -10.43 -3.23
CA GLU A 73 -14.81 -11.41 -4.32
C GLU A 73 -13.82 -10.97 -5.41
N GLU A 74 -13.86 -9.70 -5.83
CA GLU A 74 -12.91 -9.15 -6.81
C GLU A 74 -11.48 -9.14 -6.27
N SER A 75 -11.31 -8.79 -4.99
CA SER A 75 -10.01 -8.77 -4.33
C SER A 75 -9.41 -10.17 -4.26
N VAL A 76 -10.20 -11.17 -3.83
CA VAL A 76 -9.82 -12.58 -3.81
C VAL A 76 -9.41 -13.07 -5.19
N PHE A 77 -10.22 -12.76 -6.22
CA PHE A 77 -9.92 -13.17 -7.59
C PHE A 77 -8.58 -12.62 -8.07
N ARG A 78 -8.32 -11.32 -7.86
CA ARG A 78 -7.11 -10.64 -8.30
C ARG A 78 -5.87 -11.08 -7.52
N VAL A 79 -5.97 -11.20 -6.20
CA VAL A 79 -4.88 -11.73 -5.35
C VAL A 79 -4.47 -13.13 -5.81
N ASN A 80 -5.44 -14.02 -6.02
CA ASN A 80 -5.17 -15.37 -6.51
C ASN A 80 -4.62 -15.39 -7.95
N ALA A 81 -4.98 -14.43 -8.80
CA ALA A 81 -4.39 -14.31 -10.12
C ALA A 81 -2.90 -13.93 -10.05
N ILE A 82 -2.53 -12.97 -9.20
CA ILE A 82 -1.13 -12.58 -8.99
C ILE A 82 -0.29 -13.78 -8.51
N LEU A 83 -0.74 -14.46 -7.45
CA LEU A 83 0.00 -15.57 -6.85
C LEU A 83 0.20 -16.73 -7.85
N ARG A 84 -0.84 -17.06 -8.63
CA ARG A 84 -0.75 -18.11 -9.66
C ARG A 84 0.18 -17.72 -10.81
N ASN A 85 0.04 -16.51 -11.35
CA ASN A 85 0.83 -16.07 -12.50
C ASN A 85 2.33 -15.98 -12.18
N ALA A 86 2.67 -15.57 -10.96
CA ALA A 86 4.04 -15.51 -10.48
C ALA A 86 4.61 -16.88 -10.04
N ASN A 87 3.81 -17.95 -10.09
CA ASN A 87 4.15 -19.27 -9.52
C ASN A 87 4.64 -19.15 -8.05
N ALA A 88 3.97 -18.34 -7.25
CA ALA A 88 4.36 -18.06 -5.88
C ALA A 88 4.41 -19.35 -5.05
N GLN A 89 5.58 -19.66 -4.48
CA GLN A 89 5.81 -20.82 -3.63
C GLN A 89 6.37 -20.36 -2.28
N PRO A 90 5.51 -20.03 -1.30
CA PRO A 90 5.95 -19.54 -0.01
C PRO A 90 6.91 -20.50 0.69
N GLN A 91 8.03 -19.97 1.14
CA GLN A 91 9.06 -20.63 1.91
C GLN A 91 9.25 -19.87 3.22
N LEU A 92 9.52 -20.62 4.30
CA LEU A 92 9.88 -20.02 5.58
C LEU A 92 11.36 -19.63 5.56
N ILE A 93 11.65 -18.35 5.75
CA ILE A 93 13.01 -17.79 5.81
C ILE A 93 13.21 -17.12 7.16
N LYS A 94 14.44 -17.10 7.67
CA LYS A 94 14.81 -16.41 8.90
C LYS A 94 15.70 -15.20 8.56
N SER A 95 15.30 -14.01 8.99
CA SER A 95 16.18 -12.82 9.00
C SER A 95 16.50 -12.40 10.44
N GLU A 96 17.53 -11.57 10.60
CA GLU A 96 17.88 -10.99 11.89
C GLU A 96 16.83 -9.98 12.37
N SER A 97 16.23 -9.22 11.45
CA SER A 97 15.27 -8.14 11.76
C SER A 97 13.86 -8.63 12.07
N LEU A 98 13.38 -9.67 11.38
CA LEU A 98 11.98 -10.13 11.46
C LEU A 98 11.84 -11.54 12.03
N GLY A 99 12.94 -12.28 12.23
CA GLY A 99 12.87 -13.69 12.60
C GLY A 99 12.31 -14.52 11.43
N TYR A 100 11.49 -15.53 11.75
CA TYR A 100 10.86 -16.38 10.73
C TYR A 100 9.69 -15.65 10.04
N HIS A 101 9.75 -15.54 8.72
CA HIS A 101 8.73 -14.92 7.87
C HIS A 101 8.65 -15.64 6.52
N LEU A 102 7.61 -15.35 5.74
CA LEU A 102 7.40 -16.01 4.45
C LEU A 102 7.95 -15.15 3.30
N HIS A 103 8.63 -15.80 2.37
CA HIS A 103 8.93 -15.25 1.05
C HIS A 103 8.52 -16.24 -0.03
N ALA A 104 8.08 -15.76 -1.19
CA ALA A 104 7.69 -16.61 -2.31
C ALA A 104 8.43 -16.29 -3.61
N THR A 105 9.45 -15.42 -3.54
CA THR A 105 10.33 -15.03 -4.66
C THR A 105 11.79 -14.95 -4.21
N THR A 106 12.72 -14.92 -5.16
CA THR A 106 14.16 -14.76 -4.89
C THR A 106 14.64 -13.36 -5.29
N ASN A 107 15.82 -12.94 -4.85
CA ASN A 107 16.41 -11.67 -5.25
C ASN A 107 16.69 -11.54 -6.76
N SER A 108 16.64 -12.64 -7.53
CA SER A 108 16.79 -12.62 -8.98
C SER A 108 15.46 -12.61 -9.74
N THR A 109 14.32 -12.84 -9.07
CA THR A 109 12.98 -12.75 -9.66
C THR A 109 12.73 -11.32 -10.17
N PRO A 110 12.06 -11.11 -11.32
CA PRO A 110 11.75 -9.78 -11.84
C PRO A 110 11.05 -8.90 -10.79
N LEU A 111 11.43 -7.62 -10.72
CA LEU A 111 10.93 -6.68 -9.70
C LEU A 111 9.40 -6.67 -9.59
N TYR A 112 8.71 -6.68 -10.74
CA TYR A 112 7.24 -6.75 -10.79
C TYR A 112 6.69 -7.93 -10.00
N ASP A 113 7.22 -9.15 -10.25
CA ASP A 113 6.71 -10.36 -9.60
C ASP A 113 7.00 -10.36 -8.11
N ARG A 114 8.17 -9.85 -7.68
CA ARG A 114 8.53 -9.74 -6.26
C ARG A 114 7.57 -8.82 -5.52
N MET A 115 7.41 -7.58 -6.00
CA MET A 115 6.49 -6.61 -5.41
C MET A 115 5.03 -7.11 -5.44
N ALA A 116 4.61 -7.72 -6.56
CA ALA A 116 3.25 -8.22 -6.72
C ALA A 116 2.96 -9.37 -5.75
N VAL A 117 3.89 -10.32 -5.59
CA VAL A 117 3.74 -11.45 -4.68
C VAL A 117 3.76 -11.02 -3.22
N ASP A 118 4.67 -10.13 -2.83
CA ASP A 118 4.72 -9.59 -1.45
C ASP A 118 3.40 -8.86 -1.11
N ALA A 119 2.90 -8.03 -2.03
CA ALA A 119 1.61 -7.37 -1.88
C ALA A 119 0.44 -8.36 -1.82
N ALA A 120 0.40 -9.35 -2.71
CA ALA A 120 -0.67 -10.33 -2.79
C ALA A 120 -0.73 -11.23 -1.55
N MET A 121 0.42 -11.65 -1.00
CA MET A 121 0.48 -12.41 0.25
C MET A 121 -0.03 -11.58 1.44
N ALA A 122 0.36 -10.30 1.50
CA ALA A 122 -0.11 -9.41 2.54
C ALA A 122 -1.62 -9.13 2.44
N LEU A 123 -2.14 -8.94 1.23
CA LEU A 123 -3.57 -8.78 0.99
C LEU A 123 -4.37 -10.07 1.26
N ALA A 124 -3.80 -11.24 0.98
CA ALA A 124 -4.40 -12.52 1.35
C ALA A 124 -4.56 -12.65 2.88
N GLU A 125 -3.58 -12.17 3.66
CA GLU A 125 -3.69 -12.11 5.13
C GLU A 125 -4.86 -11.22 5.58
N VAL A 126 -4.98 -10.04 4.98
CA VAL A 126 -6.08 -9.11 5.27
C VAL A 126 -7.43 -9.76 4.96
N ILE A 127 -7.56 -10.41 3.81
CA ILE A 127 -8.80 -11.05 3.40
C ILE A 127 -9.16 -12.20 4.35
N ARG A 128 -8.26 -13.16 4.57
CA ARG A 128 -8.55 -14.36 5.37
C ARG A 128 -8.80 -14.06 6.85
N SER A 129 -8.35 -12.90 7.32
CA SER A 129 -8.60 -12.42 8.69
C SER A 129 -9.88 -11.58 8.82
N GLY A 130 -10.64 -11.36 7.74
CA GLY A 130 -11.81 -10.48 7.75
C GLY A 130 -11.42 -9.02 8.00
N GLY A 131 -10.28 -8.61 7.42
CA GLY A 131 -9.61 -7.34 7.65
C GLY A 131 -9.87 -6.26 6.61
N LEU A 132 -10.66 -6.52 5.55
CA LEU A 132 -10.81 -5.63 4.39
C LEU A 132 -11.25 -4.21 4.75
N GLN A 133 -12.07 -4.03 5.79
CA GLN A 133 -12.45 -2.70 6.30
C GLN A 133 -11.28 -1.82 6.77
N ARG A 134 -10.07 -2.39 6.91
CA ARG A 134 -8.85 -1.64 7.22
C ARG A 134 -8.21 -1.02 5.98
N LEU A 135 -8.55 -1.49 4.78
CA LEU A 135 -8.15 -0.90 3.52
C LEU A 135 -9.19 0.15 3.15
N ARG A 136 -8.79 1.42 3.13
CA ARG A 136 -9.72 2.54 2.92
C ARG A 136 -9.11 3.58 1.99
N ILE A 137 -9.95 4.51 1.57
CA ILE A 137 -9.55 5.80 1.00
C ILE A 137 -9.70 6.88 2.07
N CYS A 138 -8.84 7.89 2.02
CA CYS A 138 -8.89 9.06 2.88
C CYS A 138 -10.29 9.69 2.90
N ALA A 139 -10.76 10.08 4.08
CA ALA A 139 -12.09 10.68 4.25
C ALA A 139 -12.13 12.20 4.03
N SER A 140 -11.01 12.84 3.66
CA SER A 140 -11.01 14.28 3.32
C SER A 140 -11.57 14.47 1.92
N GLU A 141 -12.39 15.51 1.72
CA GLU A 141 -13.18 15.74 0.50
C GLU A 141 -12.34 15.85 -0.78
N ASP A 142 -11.08 16.26 -0.66
CA ASP A 142 -10.15 16.52 -1.77
C ASP A 142 -8.94 15.58 -1.77
N CYS A 143 -9.09 14.37 -1.19
CA CYS A 143 -7.99 13.41 -1.08
C CYS A 143 -8.42 11.97 -1.41
N GLU A 144 -7.75 11.37 -2.40
CA GLU A 144 -7.98 9.98 -2.83
C GLU A 144 -6.92 9.00 -2.30
N ALA A 145 -6.15 9.41 -1.28
CA ALA A 145 -5.03 8.61 -0.78
C ALA A 145 -5.51 7.30 -0.17
N ALA A 146 -4.83 6.20 -0.50
CA ALA A 146 -4.96 4.94 0.18
C ALA A 146 -4.59 5.10 1.66
N LEU A 147 -5.35 4.40 2.50
CA LEU A 147 -5.23 4.41 3.95
C LEU A 147 -5.30 2.99 4.47
N LEU A 148 -4.30 2.60 5.26
CA LEU A 148 -4.32 1.39 6.07
C LEU A 148 -4.64 1.75 7.52
N ASP A 149 -5.76 1.24 8.04
CA ASP A 149 -6.16 1.42 9.43
C ASP A 149 -5.63 0.30 10.33
N LEU A 150 -4.47 0.53 10.94
CA LEU A 150 -3.87 -0.34 11.95
C LEU A 150 -4.28 0.01 13.39
N SER A 151 -5.19 0.97 13.57
CA SER A 151 -5.65 1.35 14.91
C SER A 151 -6.42 0.19 15.58
N ARG A 152 -6.34 0.17 16.91
CA ARG A 152 -6.99 -0.85 17.74
C ARG A 152 -8.52 -0.84 17.57
N ASN A 153 -9.11 0.36 17.49
CA ASN A 153 -10.55 0.60 17.40
C ASN A 153 -11.06 0.83 15.97
N ARG A 154 -10.21 0.69 14.94
CA ARG A 154 -10.57 0.89 13.52
C ARG A 154 -11.17 2.28 13.25
N SER A 155 -10.56 3.31 13.82
CA SER A 155 -11.07 4.68 13.75
C SER A 155 -10.20 5.61 12.89
N LYS A 156 -9.22 5.10 12.14
CA LYS A 156 -8.38 5.96 11.31
C LYS A 156 -9.18 6.40 10.08
N LEU A 157 -9.30 7.72 9.89
CA LEU A 157 -10.10 8.33 8.82
C LEU A 157 -9.25 9.01 7.74
N TYR A 158 -8.03 9.44 8.07
CA TYR A 158 -7.24 10.32 7.22
C TYR A 158 -5.85 9.76 6.94
N CYS A 159 -5.37 9.94 5.71
CA CYS A 159 -4.08 9.47 5.25
C CYS A 159 -2.91 10.16 5.97
N ASP A 160 -1.77 9.48 6.03
CA ASP A 160 -0.54 10.03 6.59
C ASP A 160 0.18 10.95 5.59
N THR A 161 -0.02 10.71 4.28
CA THR A 161 0.68 11.43 3.21
C THR A 161 0.24 12.89 3.03
N GLY A 162 -1.06 13.18 3.18
CA GLY A 162 -1.61 14.50 2.88
C GLY A 162 -1.80 15.43 4.09
N ASN A 163 -1.35 15.02 5.28
CA ASN A 163 -1.63 15.72 6.54
C ASN A 163 -3.14 16.01 6.75
N CYS A 164 -4.00 15.12 6.25
CA CYS A 164 -5.44 15.37 6.13
C CYS A 164 -6.13 15.48 7.49
N ALA A 165 -5.68 14.75 8.50
CA ALA A 165 -6.21 14.86 9.86
C ALA A 165 -6.11 16.30 10.39
N ASN A 166 -4.93 16.93 10.29
CA ASN A 166 -4.74 18.30 10.75
C ASN A 166 -5.54 19.30 9.92
N ARG A 167 -5.59 19.12 8.58
CA ARG A 167 -6.40 19.96 7.68
C ARG A 167 -7.87 19.98 8.11
N GLU A 168 -8.46 18.81 8.36
CA GLU A 168 -9.86 18.69 8.77
C GLU A 168 -10.09 19.21 10.20
N HIS A 169 -9.18 18.96 11.14
CA HIS A 169 -9.27 19.55 12.48
C HIS A 169 -9.28 21.09 12.45
N VAL A 170 -8.43 21.70 11.61
CA VAL A 170 -8.38 23.15 11.44
C VAL A 170 -9.65 23.68 10.78
N ARG A 171 -10.16 23.02 9.73
CA ARG A 171 -11.44 23.38 9.08
C ARG A 171 -12.59 23.37 10.10
N ALA A 172 -12.72 22.28 10.87
CA ALA A 172 -13.75 22.14 11.90
C ALA A 172 -13.64 23.19 13.02
N TYR A 173 -12.41 23.50 13.46
CA TYR A 173 -12.18 24.56 14.45
C TYR A 173 -12.63 25.93 13.93
N ARG A 174 -12.28 26.29 12.69
CA ARG A 174 -12.67 27.56 12.07
C ARG A 174 -14.19 27.67 11.91
N ALA A 175 -14.87 26.60 11.47
CA ALA A 175 -16.33 26.56 11.36
C ALA A 175 -17.02 26.83 12.70
N ARG A 176 -16.55 26.20 13.79
CA ARG A 176 -17.08 26.46 15.15
C ARG A 176 -16.86 27.91 15.61
N LYS A 177 -15.73 28.53 15.28
CA LYS A 177 -15.44 29.93 15.64
C LYS A 177 -16.27 30.93 14.81
N ALA A 178 -16.55 30.61 13.55
CA ALA A 178 -17.42 31.41 12.70
C ALA A 178 -18.89 31.36 13.19
N GLY A 179 -19.39 30.19 13.57
CA GLY A 179 -20.73 30.04 14.15
C GLY A 179 -20.92 30.77 15.48
N LYS A 180 -19.88 30.84 16.32
CA LYS A 180 -19.90 31.58 17.60
C LYS A 180 -19.84 33.10 17.48
N ARG A 181 -19.65 33.67 16.28
CA ARG A 181 -19.59 35.14 16.07
C ARG A 181 -20.93 35.74 15.60
N ILE A 182 -21.96 34.92 15.45
CA ILE A 182 -23.28 35.34 14.96
C ILE A 182 -24.32 35.45 16.10
N ASP A 183 -23.93 35.11 17.33
CA ASP A 183 -24.68 35.36 18.57
C ASP A 183 -24.03 36.52 19.36
#